data_AF-A0AAU9WY24-F1
#
_entry.id   AF-A0AAU9WY24-F1
#
_cell.length_a   1.000
_cell.length_b   1.000
_cell.length_c   1.000
_cell.angle_alpha   90.00
_cell.angle_beta   90.00
_cell.angle_gamma   90.00
#
_symmetry.space_group_name_H-M   'P 1'
#
loop_
_entity.id
_entity.type
_entity.pdbx_description
1 polymer ?
#
loop_
_entity_poly.entity_id
_entity_poly.type
_entity_poly.pdbx_seq_one_letter_code
_entity_poly.pdbx_strand_id
1 'polypeptide(L)'
;MKRFLEMFIVLGCLTAVYAGDTGDGHVTPPPWPDHGKLLCLFFAGSDYICKVKCDPGHVPERPIPHSYDYRDGKWTTVPLLDSNGEPFVFPWPNCVPASK
;
A
#
# COMPACT_ATOMS: atom_id res chain seq x y z
N MET A 1 0.13 -44.40 23.56
CA MET A 1 0.11 -43.06 22.95
C MET A 1 1.10 -43.10 21.78
N LYS A 2 0.77 -43.53 20.54
CA LYS A 2 0.10 -42.78 19.42
C LYS A 2 0.52 -41.29 19.45
N ARG A 3 1.23 -40.72 18.47
CA ARG A 3 1.27 -40.96 17.01
C ARG A 3 2.60 -40.53 16.37
N PHE A 4 2.92 -41.24 15.28
CA PHE A 4 3.78 -40.83 14.16
C PHE A 4 3.26 -39.52 13.53
N LEU A 5 4.14 -38.71 12.93
CA LEU A 5 4.28 -38.60 11.46
C LEU A 5 5.12 -37.35 11.11
N GLU A 6 6.36 -37.59 10.69
CA GLU A 6 7.07 -36.64 9.82
C GLU A 6 6.42 -36.64 8.44
N MET A 7 6.18 -35.47 7.85
CA MET A 7 6.10 -35.36 6.40
C MET A 7 6.44 -33.93 5.95
N PHE A 8 7.64 -33.80 5.40
CA PHE A 8 8.03 -32.69 4.55
C PHE A 8 7.10 -32.64 3.33
N ILE A 9 6.41 -31.53 3.12
CA ILE A 9 5.92 -31.14 1.79
C ILE A 9 6.33 -29.68 1.56
N VAL A 10 7.44 -29.54 0.83
CA VAL A 10 7.80 -28.33 0.11
C VAL A 10 6.87 -28.24 -1.09
N LEU A 11 5.93 -27.30 -1.06
CA LEU A 11 5.14 -26.86 -2.21
C LEU A 11 4.85 -25.37 -1.95
N GLY A 12 5.60 -24.42 -2.49
CA GLY A 12 5.79 -24.27 -3.93
C GLY A 12 4.58 -23.61 -4.60
N CYS A 13 3.76 -22.86 -3.87
CA CYS A 13 2.70 -22.02 -4.45
C CYS A 13 3.02 -20.55 -4.20
N LEU A 14 3.50 -19.85 -5.24
CA LEU A 14 3.35 -18.41 -5.37
C LEU A 14 1.84 -18.10 -5.36
N THR A 15 1.27 -17.95 -4.18
CA THR A 15 -0.04 -17.35 -4.02
C THR A 15 0.15 -15.84 -4.13
N ALA A 16 -0.11 -15.29 -5.31
CA ALA A 16 -0.51 -13.90 -5.41
C ALA A 16 -1.86 -13.79 -4.69
N VAL A 17 -1.81 -13.54 -3.38
CA VAL A 17 -3.01 -13.36 -2.58
C VAL A 17 -3.55 -11.98 -2.94
N TYR A 18 -4.60 -11.96 -3.77
CA TYR A 18 -5.51 -10.84 -3.81
C TYR A 18 -6.06 -10.72 -2.39
N ALA A 19 -5.80 -9.60 -1.72
CA ALA A 19 -6.25 -9.38 -0.35
C ALA A 19 -7.78 -9.24 -0.32
N GLY A 20 -8.46 -10.39 -0.35
CA GLY A 20 -9.83 -10.57 0.10
C GLY A 20 -9.78 -10.96 1.58
N ASP A 21 -10.07 -9.97 2.42
CA ASP A 21 -10.54 -10.02 3.80
C ASP A 21 -10.29 -11.31 4.61
N THR A 22 -9.26 -11.29 5.49
CA THR A 22 -9.17 -12.20 6.65
C THR A 22 -8.43 -11.55 7.83
N GLY A 23 -9.17 -11.22 8.89
CA GLY A 23 -8.70 -11.33 10.27
C GLY A 23 -8.12 -10.09 10.95
N ASP A 24 -8.83 -9.61 11.98
CA ASP A 24 -8.43 -8.78 13.13
C ASP A 24 -7.19 -7.87 12.99
N GLY A 25 -7.45 -6.57 12.78
CA GLY A 25 -6.44 -5.51 12.75
C GLY A 25 -6.31 -4.80 11.41
N HIS A 26 -7.11 -5.18 10.41
CA HIS A 26 -7.17 -4.48 9.14
C HIS A 26 -7.64 -3.03 9.36
N VAL A 27 -6.68 -2.09 9.36
CA VAL A 27 -6.96 -0.70 9.05
C VAL A 27 -7.71 -0.73 7.73
N THR A 28 -8.97 -0.28 7.74
CA THR A 28 -9.77 -0.09 6.53
C THR A 28 -8.86 0.54 5.49
N PRO A 29 -8.62 -0.12 4.33
CA PRO A 29 -7.71 0.45 3.34
C PRO A 29 -8.21 1.86 3.04
N PRO A 30 -7.31 2.87 3.06
CA PRO A 30 -7.72 4.25 2.84
C PRO A 30 -8.39 4.36 1.45
N PRO A 31 -9.25 5.37 1.24
CA PRO A 31 -10.04 5.47 0.02
C PRO A 31 -9.13 5.47 -1.22
N TRP A 32 -9.57 4.87 -2.31
CA TRP A 32 -8.87 4.98 -3.58
C TRP A 32 -8.84 6.45 -4.03
N PRO A 33 -7.72 6.94 -4.61
CA PRO A 33 -7.68 8.30 -5.13
C PRO A 33 -8.62 8.43 -6.32
N ASP A 34 -9.41 9.50 -6.36
CA ASP A 34 -10.24 9.81 -7.53
C ASP A 34 -9.35 10.00 -8.77
N HIS A 35 -9.78 9.43 -9.89
CA HIS A 35 -9.02 9.44 -11.16
C HIS A 35 -7.58 8.92 -11.05
N GLY A 36 -7.39 7.93 -10.17
CA GLY A 36 -6.11 7.26 -10.00
C GLY A 36 -6.25 5.87 -9.40
N LYS A 37 -5.11 5.27 -9.13
CA LYS A 37 -4.99 3.96 -8.49
C LYS A 37 -3.81 3.93 -7.54
N LEU A 38 -3.86 2.97 -6.61
CA LEU A 38 -2.75 2.64 -5.74
C LEU A 38 -2.07 1.38 -6.25
N LEU A 39 -0.75 1.47 -6.36
CA LEU A 39 0.11 0.33 -6.61
C LEU A 39 0.79 -0.03 -5.29
N CYS A 40 0.30 -1.08 -4.63
CA CYS A 40 0.80 -1.53 -3.34
C CYS A 40 1.56 -2.86 -3.48
N LEU A 41 2.72 -2.93 -2.84
CA LEU A 41 3.47 -4.15 -2.61
C LEU A 41 3.25 -4.60 -1.17
N PHE A 42 2.92 -5.88 -0.97
CA PHE A 42 2.68 -6.48 0.34
C PHE A 42 3.93 -7.24 0.79
N PHE A 43 4.33 -7.03 2.05
CA PHE A 43 5.39 -7.78 2.71
C PHE A 43 4.78 -8.61 3.84
N ALA A 44 5.30 -9.84 4.01
CA ALA A 44 4.73 -10.82 4.94
C ALA A 44 4.55 -10.25 6.36
N GLY A 45 3.31 -10.22 6.85
CA GLY A 45 2.96 -9.80 8.21
C GLY A 45 1.79 -8.84 8.27
N SER A 46 1.80 -7.78 7.45
CA SER A 46 0.75 -6.74 7.35
C SER A 46 1.26 -5.47 6.65
N ASP A 47 2.56 -5.41 6.38
CA ASP A 47 3.23 -4.21 5.90
C ASP A 47 2.99 -4.02 4.40
N TYR A 48 2.73 -2.77 4.01
CA TYR A 48 2.56 -2.41 2.61
C TYR A 48 3.31 -1.15 2.24
N ILE A 49 3.84 -1.14 1.01
CA ILE A 49 4.44 0.04 0.38
C ILE A 49 3.57 0.38 -0.82
N CYS A 50 2.93 1.54 -0.77
CA CYS A 50 1.98 2.00 -1.78
C CYS A 50 2.51 3.22 -2.54
N LYS A 51 2.15 3.32 -3.81
CA LYS A 51 2.38 4.50 -4.65
C LYS A 51 1.09 4.91 -5.36
N VAL A 52 0.86 6.21 -5.42
CA VAL A 52 -0.24 6.79 -6.20
C VAL A 52 0.16 6.85 -7.66
N LYS A 53 -0.73 6.40 -8.54
CA LYS A 53 -0.61 6.57 -9.98
C LYS A 53 -1.91 7.14 -10.53
N CYS A 54 -1.86 8.38 -11.01
CA CYS A 54 -3.00 9.01 -11.67
C CYS A 54 -3.30 8.39 -13.03
N ASP A 55 -4.56 8.46 -13.43
CA ASP A 55 -5.01 8.08 -14.77
C ASP A 55 -4.42 9.02 -15.84
N PRO A 56 -4.36 8.57 -17.12
CA PRO A 56 -3.91 9.44 -18.21
C PRO A 56 -4.66 10.77 -18.24
N GLY A 57 -3.92 11.87 -18.40
CA GLY A 57 -4.47 13.23 -18.42
C GLY A 57 -4.76 13.84 -17.04
N HIS A 58 -4.42 13.15 -15.95
CA HIS A 58 -4.56 13.67 -14.58
C HIS A 58 -3.21 13.77 -13.87
N VAL A 59 -3.13 14.66 -12.88
CA VAL A 59 -1.97 14.89 -12.01
C VAL A 59 -2.40 14.94 -10.54
N PRO A 60 -1.50 14.65 -9.58
CA PRO A 60 -1.84 14.76 -8.16
C PRO A 60 -2.23 16.20 -7.80
N GLU A 61 -3.28 16.37 -6.99
CA GLU A 61 -3.74 17.72 -6.54
C GLU A 61 -2.72 18.44 -5.66
N ARG A 62 -1.77 17.69 -5.07
CA ARG A 62 -0.70 18.17 -4.20
C ARG A 62 0.54 17.27 -4.32
N PRO A 63 1.72 17.72 -3.85
CA PRO A 63 2.92 16.91 -3.84
C PRO A 63 2.71 15.54 -3.18
N ILE A 64 3.31 14.51 -3.77
CA ILE A 64 3.27 13.13 -3.24
C ILE A 64 4.69 12.65 -2.93
N PRO A 65 4.87 11.83 -1.89
CA PRO A 65 6.15 11.18 -1.60
C PRO A 65 6.46 10.11 -2.67
N HIS A 66 7.68 9.56 -2.64
CA HIS A 66 8.03 8.42 -3.48
C HIS A 66 7.24 7.16 -3.10
N SER A 67 6.92 6.99 -1.82
CA SER A 67 6.03 5.93 -1.32
C SER A 67 5.31 6.33 -0.03
N TYR A 68 4.17 5.68 0.18
CA TYR A 68 3.47 5.59 1.44
C TYR A 68 3.74 4.21 2.03
N ASP A 69 4.36 4.16 3.18
CA ASP A 69 4.79 2.94 3.84
C ASP A 69 3.93 2.71 5.07
N TYR A 70 3.43 1.49 5.26
CA TYR A 70 2.76 1.12 6.50
C TYR A 70 3.46 -0.03 7.16
N ARG A 71 3.80 0.23 8.42
CA ARG A 71 4.53 -0.66 9.30
C ARG A 71 3.98 -0.45 10.70
N ASP A 72 3.89 -1.52 11.48
CA ASP A 72 3.47 -1.46 12.89
C ASP A 72 2.15 -0.71 13.11
N GLY A 73 1.19 -0.86 12.19
CA GLY A 73 -0.12 -0.24 12.32
C GLY A 73 -0.19 1.24 11.92
N LYS A 74 0.88 1.83 11.36
CA LYS A 74 0.98 3.26 11.07
C LYS A 74 1.47 3.56 9.67
N TRP A 75 0.85 4.54 9.04
CA TRP A 75 1.29 5.10 7.77
C TRP A 75 2.39 6.13 7.96
N THR A 76 3.41 6.05 7.12
CA THR A 76 4.54 6.98 7.00
C THR A 76 4.83 7.25 5.53
N THR A 77 5.73 8.18 5.21
CA THR A 77 6.08 8.52 3.84
C THR A 77 7.59 8.50 3.62
N VAL A 78 8.01 8.22 2.38
CA VAL A 78 9.41 8.29 1.98
C VAL A 78 9.54 9.19 0.75
N PRO A 79 10.27 10.32 0.81
CA PRO A 79 10.84 10.93 2.02
C PRO A 79 9.75 11.44 2.99
N LEU A 80 10.15 11.80 4.20
CA LEU A 80 9.23 12.32 5.24
C LEU A 80 8.74 13.74 4.92
N LEU A 81 9.58 14.54 4.27
CA LEU A 81 9.34 15.94 3.95
C LEU A 81 9.45 16.19 2.44
N ASP A 82 8.70 17.15 1.94
CA ASP A 82 8.77 17.64 0.57
C ASP A 82 10.00 18.54 0.33
N SER A 83 10.10 19.11 -0.88
CA SER A 83 11.22 20.00 -1.24
C SER A 83 11.25 21.32 -0.47
N ASN A 84 10.13 21.70 0.17
CA ASN A 84 10.00 22.91 0.97
C ASN A 84 10.23 22.64 2.47
N GLY A 85 10.44 21.38 2.87
CA GLY A 85 10.58 20.97 4.26
C GLY A 85 9.25 20.68 4.96
N GLU A 86 8.15 20.61 4.22
CA GLU A 86 6.82 20.34 4.77
C GLU A 86 6.50 18.84 4.75
N PRO A 87 5.81 18.31 5.77
CA PRO A 87 5.45 16.90 5.80
C PRO A 87 4.43 16.55 4.72
N PHE A 88 4.61 15.40 4.08
CA PHE A 88 3.56 14.84 3.24
C PHE A 88 2.34 14.45 4.08
N VAL A 89 1.16 14.71 3.54
CA VAL A 89 -0.09 14.48 4.25
C VAL A 89 -0.71 13.16 3.79
N PHE A 90 -1.19 12.38 4.75
CA PHE A 90 -1.97 11.18 4.54
C PHE A 90 -3.45 11.44 4.88
N PRO A 91 -4.45 10.83 4.18
CA PRO A 91 -4.32 9.88 3.06
C PRO A 91 -3.72 10.54 1.81
N TRP A 92 -3.32 9.72 0.82
CA TRP A 92 -2.85 10.23 -0.47
C TRP A 92 -3.86 11.19 -1.13
N PRO A 93 -3.39 12.11 -2.00
CA PRO A 93 -4.28 13.00 -2.72
C PRO A 93 -5.10 12.33 -3.80
N ASN A 94 -6.16 13.03 -4.20
CA ASN A 94 -6.86 12.77 -5.44
C ASN A 94 -6.04 13.22 -6.66
N CYS A 95 -6.39 12.68 -7.82
CA CYS A 95 -5.87 13.13 -9.10
C CYS A 95 -6.87 14.06 -9.77
N VAL A 96 -6.39 15.20 -10.23
CA VAL A 96 -7.18 16.24 -10.90
C VAL A 96 -6.76 16.33 -12.37
N PRO A 97 -7.63 16.81 -13.29
CA PRO A 97 -7.25 17.02 -14.68
C PRO A 97 -5.98 17.87 -14.79
N ALA A 98 -5.03 17.44 -15.61
CA ALA A 98 -3.87 18.27 -15.92
C ALA A 98 -4.36 19.55 -16.59
N SER A 99 -4.14 20.71 -15.96
CA SER A 99 -4.41 22.01 -16.57
C SER A 99 -3.67 22.08 -17.92
N LYS A 100 -4.41 22.46 -18.97
CA LYS A 100 -3.87 22.62 -20.33
C LYS A 100 -2.88 23.76 -20.42
#